data_AF-A0A543NFY0-F1
#
_entry.id   AF-A0A543NFY0-F1
#
_cell.length_a   1.000
_cell.length_b   1.000
_cell.length_c   1.000
_cell.angle_alpha   90.00
_cell.angle_beta   90.00
_cell.angle_gamma   90.00
#
_symmetry.space_group_name_H-M   'P 1'
#
loop_
_entity.id
_entity.type
_entity.pdbx_description
1 polymer ?
#
loop_
_entity_poly.entity_id
_entity_poly.type
_entity_poly.pdbx_seq_one_letter_code
_entity_poly.pdbx_strand_id
1 'polypeptide(L)'
;MTKPQGEDTHQKTVRGRVQNALLGARNVGGRDRAEAVLAHRSVGLDDQLAHEATEAAHQVADLAAEGDWRGATDLAHRTATEVAQQVQAPESKKPTRAEVVERVKGHRRATDKPAPEVRVPAHGGARRQQRPRRQ
;
A
#
# COMPACT_ATOMS: atom_id res chain seq x y z
N MET A 1 27.25 -10.35 -19.23
CA MET A 1 26.57 -9.16 -18.68
C MET A 1 25.49 -9.62 -17.71
N THR A 2 25.84 -9.79 -16.44
CA THR A 2 24.94 -10.21 -15.37
C THR A 2 24.34 -8.95 -14.76
N LYS A 3 23.05 -8.68 -15.02
CA LYS A 3 22.32 -7.64 -14.28
C LYS A 3 22.37 -7.95 -12.78
N PRO A 4 22.62 -6.97 -11.91
CA PRO A 4 22.66 -7.21 -10.48
C PRO A 4 21.24 -7.55 -9.99
N GLN A 5 21.04 -8.78 -9.52
CA GLN A 5 19.74 -9.29 -9.03
C GLN A 5 19.07 -8.43 -7.92
N GLY A 6 19.80 -7.46 -7.35
CA GLY A 6 19.29 -6.50 -6.37
C GLY A 6 18.47 -5.35 -6.97
N GLU A 7 18.77 -4.90 -8.20
CA GLU A 7 18.06 -3.79 -8.86
C GLU A 7 16.60 -4.17 -9.17
N ASP A 8 16.41 -5.36 -9.74
CA ASP A 8 15.09 -5.86 -10.13
C ASP A 8 14.14 -6.03 -8.94
N THR A 9 14.68 -6.37 -7.76
CA THR A 9 13.87 -6.59 -6.55
C THR A 9 13.40 -5.27 -5.94
N HIS A 10 14.24 -4.24 -5.96
CA HIS A 10 13.88 -2.92 -5.45
C HIS A 10 12.82 -2.27 -6.34
N GLN A 11 13.05 -2.23 -7.66
CA GLN A 11 12.10 -1.66 -8.62
C GLN A 11 10.75 -2.38 -8.56
N LYS A 12 10.73 -3.71 -8.44
CA LYS A 12 9.49 -4.48 -8.27
C LYS A 12 8.73 -4.10 -7.00
N THR A 13 9.45 -3.84 -5.90
CA THR A 13 8.85 -3.45 -4.62
C THR A 13 8.25 -2.05 -4.70
N VAL A 14 9.00 -1.11 -5.28
CA VAL A 14 8.54 0.27 -5.48
C VAL A 14 7.32 0.28 -6.39
N ARG A 15 7.38 -0.39 -7.55
CA ARG A 15 6.26 -0.58 -8.46
C ARG A 15 5.02 -1.08 -7.73
N GLY A 16 5.15 -2.15 -6.95
CA GLY A 16 4.02 -2.74 -6.22
C GLY A 16 3.41 -1.76 -5.20
N ARG A 17 4.23 -0.98 -4.50
CA ARG A 17 3.76 0.02 -3.52
C ARG A 17 3.05 1.18 -4.20
N VAL A 18 3.65 1.75 -5.23
CA VAL A 18 3.08 2.85 -6.02
C VAL A 18 1.78 2.40 -6.67
N GLN A 19 1.77 1.24 -7.33
CA GLN A 19 0.58 0.68 -7.96
C GLN A 19 -0.56 0.46 -6.96
N ASN A 20 -0.27 -0.07 -5.77
CA ASN A 20 -1.29 -0.25 -4.73
C ASN A 20 -1.84 1.07 -4.21
N ALA A 21 -1.00 2.11 -4.08
CA ALA A 21 -1.46 3.45 -3.70
C ALA A 21 -2.38 4.04 -4.77
N LEU A 22 -1.97 3.99 -6.04
CA LEU A 22 -2.75 4.50 -7.18
C LEU A 22 -4.08 3.74 -7.35
N LEU A 23 -4.07 2.42 -7.28
CA LEU A 23 -5.30 1.61 -7.30
C LEU A 23 -6.16 1.80 -6.04
N GLY A 24 -5.58 2.29 -4.95
CA GLY A 24 -6.30 2.73 -3.76
C GLY A 24 -7.01 4.06 -3.99
N ALA A 25 -6.39 4.97 -4.75
CA ALA A 25 -6.88 6.33 -5.02
C ALA A 25 -8.23 6.36 -5.75
N ARG A 26 -8.50 5.37 -6.61
CA ARG A 26 -9.78 5.25 -7.34
C ARG A 26 -10.99 5.00 -6.44
N ASN A 27 -10.79 4.53 -5.20
CA ASN A 27 -11.90 4.29 -4.28
C ASN A 27 -12.38 5.60 -3.64
N VAL A 28 -13.62 5.64 -3.18
CA VAL A 28 -14.17 6.80 -2.44
C VAL A 28 -13.32 7.08 -1.20
N GLY A 29 -12.78 8.31 -1.09
CA GLY A 29 -11.85 8.71 -0.02
C GLY A 29 -10.45 8.07 -0.14
N GLY A 30 -10.14 7.47 -1.28
CA GLY A 30 -8.87 6.81 -1.56
C GLY A 30 -7.73 7.78 -1.86
N ARG A 31 -8.05 8.98 -2.36
CA ARG A 31 -7.10 10.05 -2.73
C ARG A 31 -6.16 10.41 -1.58
N ASP A 32 -6.71 10.83 -0.45
CA ASP A 32 -5.92 11.25 0.72
C ASP A 32 -5.07 10.10 1.29
N ARG A 33 -5.60 8.87 1.19
CA ARG A 33 -4.88 7.67 1.63
C ARG A 33 -3.71 7.35 0.70
N ALA A 34 -3.87 7.55 -0.61
CA ALA A 34 -2.81 7.37 -1.58
C ALA A 34 -1.71 8.42 -1.40
N GLU A 35 -2.08 9.68 -1.19
CA GLU A 35 -1.16 10.78 -0.89
C GLU A 35 -0.32 10.50 0.38
N ALA A 36 -0.97 10.09 1.47
CA ALA A 36 -0.27 9.73 2.71
C ALA A 36 0.71 8.55 2.52
N VAL A 37 0.40 7.60 1.64
CA VAL A 37 1.28 6.48 1.31
C VAL A 37 2.45 6.93 0.45
N LEU A 38 2.22 7.74 -0.58
CA LEU A 38 3.24 8.19 -1.53
C LEU A 38 4.21 9.20 -0.92
N ALA A 39 3.74 10.04 0.00
CA ALA A 39 4.58 10.93 0.79
C ALA A 39 5.47 10.18 1.80
N HIS A 40 5.19 8.89 2.06
CA HIS A 40 5.95 8.13 3.02
C HIS A 40 7.28 7.65 2.41
N ARG A 41 8.40 8.05 3.04
CA ARG A 41 9.78 7.69 2.63
C ARG A 41 10.03 6.18 2.47
N SER A 42 9.16 5.34 3.02
CA SER A 42 9.23 3.88 2.86
C SER A 42 8.91 3.41 1.44
N VAL A 43 8.27 4.22 0.58
CA VAL A 43 8.01 3.84 -0.82
C VAL A 43 9.30 3.80 -1.64
N GLY A 44 10.37 4.48 -1.18
CA GLY A 44 11.65 4.52 -1.87
C GLY A 44 11.67 5.48 -3.06
N LEU A 45 10.79 6.48 -3.06
CA LEU A 45 10.76 7.56 -4.03
C LEU A 45 11.59 8.73 -3.54
N ASP A 46 12.20 9.46 -4.46
CA ASP A 46 12.66 10.82 -4.21
C ASP A 46 11.45 11.78 -4.21
N ASP A 47 11.68 13.03 -3.79
CA ASP A 47 10.61 14.02 -3.64
C ASP A 47 9.93 14.35 -4.98
N GLN A 48 10.67 14.28 -6.09
CA GLN A 48 10.12 14.54 -7.44
C GLN A 48 9.20 13.41 -7.89
N LEU A 49 9.65 12.16 -7.82
CA LEU A 49 8.87 10.97 -8.17
C LEU A 49 7.68 10.78 -7.22
N ALA A 50 7.82 11.15 -5.95
CA ALA A 50 6.70 11.16 -5.01
C ALA A 50 5.62 12.17 -5.42
N HIS A 51 6.02 13.37 -5.88
CA HIS A 51 5.10 14.36 -6.41
C HIS A 51 4.41 13.87 -7.68
N GLU A 52 5.16 13.34 -8.65
CA GLU A 52 4.61 12.78 -9.90
C GLU A 52 3.61 11.65 -9.62
N ALA A 53 3.93 10.74 -8.71
CA ALA A 53 3.03 9.66 -8.32
C ALA A 53 1.76 10.20 -7.62
N THR A 54 1.87 11.30 -6.87
CA THR A 54 0.73 11.92 -6.16
C THR A 54 -0.21 12.61 -7.14
N GLU A 55 0.32 13.34 -8.11
CA GLU A 55 -0.47 13.92 -9.21
C GLU A 55 -1.19 12.85 -10.02
N ALA A 56 -0.52 11.73 -10.30
CA ALA A 56 -1.16 10.59 -10.93
C ALA A 56 -2.27 9.98 -10.04
N ALA A 57 -2.09 9.95 -8.72
CA ALA A 57 -3.14 9.48 -7.80
C ALA A 57 -4.38 10.37 -7.87
N HIS A 58 -4.20 11.68 -8.03
CA HIS A 58 -5.31 12.62 -8.25
C HIS A 58 -6.04 12.34 -9.56
N GLN A 59 -5.30 12.22 -10.67
CA GLN A 59 -5.88 11.90 -11.97
C GLN A 59 -6.62 10.55 -11.99
N VAL A 60 -6.09 9.54 -11.30
CA VAL A 60 -6.75 8.23 -11.14
C VAL A 60 -8.06 8.36 -10.35
N ALA A 61 -8.09 9.19 -9.30
CA ALA A 61 -9.31 9.46 -8.54
C ALA A 61 -10.35 10.22 -9.38
N ASP A 62 -9.91 11.18 -10.19
CA ASP A 62 -10.78 11.96 -11.06
C ASP A 62 -11.40 11.08 -12.17
N LEU A 63 -10.60 10.27 -12.86
CA LEU A 63 -11.09 9.29 -13.85
C LEU A 63 -12.08 8.30 -13.25
N ALA A 64 -11.83 7.85 -12.02
CA ALA A 64 -12.73 6.96 -11.29
C ALA A 64 -14.06 7.65 -10.92
N ALA A 65 -14.00 8.92 -10.52
CA ALA A 65 -15.19 9.73 -10.23
C ALA A 65 -16.03 9.99 -11.50
N GLU A 66 -15.38 10.14 -12.65
CA GLU A 66 -16.03 10.26 -13.97
C GLU A 66 -16.60 8.91 -14.48
N GLY A 67 -16.31 7.80 -13.80
CA GLY A 67 -16.77 6.46 -14.15
C GLY A 67 -15.86 5.70 -15.13
N ASP A 68 -14.72 6.28 -15.52
CA ASP A 68 -13.70 5.60 -16.32
C ASP A 68 -12.75 4.75 -15.45
N TRP A 69 -13.28 3.63 -14.96
CA TRP A 69 -12.52 2.69 -14.15
C TRP A 69 -11.36 2.01 -14.91
N ARG A 70 -11.46 1.90 -16.24
CA ARG A 70 -10.42 1.31 -17.08
C ARG A 70 -9.27 2.29 -17.24
N GLY A 71 -9.55 3.53 -17.65
CA GLY A 71 -8.54 4.59 -17.74
C GLY A 71 -7.82 4.81 -16.42
N ALA A 72 -8.56 4.86 -15.31
CA ALA A 72 -8.00 4.95 -13.96
C ALA A 72 -7.02 3.80 -13.64
N THR A 73 -7.36 2.58 -14.05
CA THR A 73 -6.52 1.39 -13.81
C THR A 73 -5.28 1.40 -14.72
N ASP A 74 -5.45 1.71 -16.00
CA ASP A 74 -4.36 1.76 -16.98
C ASP A 74 -3.35 2.85 -16.64
N LEU A 75 -3.82 4.03 -16.21
CA LEU A 75 -2.99 5.12 -15.71
C LEU A 75 -2.19 4.67 -14.49
N ALA A 76 -2.84 4.07 -13.49
CA ALA A 76 -2.18 3.55 -12.30
C ALA A 76 -1.04 2.56 -12.63
N HIS A 77 -1.29 1.65 -13.59
CA HIS A 77 -0.30 0.67 -14.03
C HIS A 77 0.88 1.30 -14.78
N ARG A 78 0.60 2.25 -15.66
CA ARG A 78 1.61 2.95 -16.44
C ARG A 78 2.52 3.77 -15.55
N THR A 79 1.95 4.65 -14.72
CA THR A 79 2.71 5.48 -13.79
C THR A 79 3.55 4.65 -12.83
N ALA A 80 3.00 3.57 -12.26
CA ALA A 80 3.78 2.71 -11.36
C ALA A 80 4.97 2.04 -12.07
N THR A 81 4.86 1.78 -13.37
CA THR A 81 5.95 1.22 -14.18
C THR A 81 7.01 2.27 -14.48
N GLU A 82 6.61 3.48 -14.89
CA GLU A 82 7.50 4.59 -15.20
C GLU A 82 8.27 5.04 -13.96
N VAL A 83 7.58 5.24 -12.83
CA VAL A 83 8.21 5.61 -11.56
C VAL A 83 9.22 4.55 -11.12
N ALA A 84 8.86 3.27 -11.21
CA ALA A 84 9.76 2.19 -10.82
C ALA A 84 11.02 2.07 -11.71
N GLN A 85 10.94 2.46 -12.99
CA GLN A 85 12.09 2.49 -13.88
C GLN A 85 13.03 3.65 -13.57
N GLN A 86 12.49 4.77 -13.08
CA GLN A 86 13.25 5.97 -12.72
C GLN A 86 13.91 5.88 -11.34
N VAL A 87 13.40 5.01 -10.46
CA VAL A 87 13.99 4.81 -9.13
C VAL A 87 15.37 4.17 -9.26
N GLN A 88 16.39 4.92 -8.85
CA GLN A 88 17.73 4.37 -8.64
C GLN A 88 17.71 3.33 -7.52
N ALA A 89 18.34 2.18 -7.74
CA ALA A 89 18.48 1.21 -6.68
C ALA A 89 19.32 1.81 -5.55
N PRO A 90 18.84 1.78 -4.29
CA PRO A 90 19.68 2.15 -3.17
C PRO A 90 20.89 1.22 -3.16
N GLU A 91 22.08 1.77 -2.94
CA GLU A 91 23.28 0.95 -2.77
C GLU A 91 22.96 -0.18 -1.79
N SER A 92 23.09 -1.41 -2.26
CA SER A 92 22.75 -2.60 -1.47
C SER A 92 23.74 -2.78 -0.32
N LYS A 93 23.61 -1.97 0.73
CA LYS A 93 24.26 -2.23 2.01
C LYS A 93 23.60 -3.48 2.57
N LYS A 94 24.29 -4.61 2.46
CA LYS A 94 23.87 -5.86 3.11
C LYS A 94 23.66 -5.53 4.59
N PRO A 95 22.47 -5.76 5.14
CA PRO A 95 22.24 -5.47 6.54
C PRO A 95 23.17 -6.35 7.37
N THR A 96 23.85 -5.73 8.32
CA THR A 96 24.70 -6.43 9.27
C THR A 96 23.83 -7.32 10.17
N ARG A 97 24.43 -8.39 10.72
CA ARG A 97 23.73 -9.30 11.64
C ARG A 97 23.10 -8.56 12.83
N ALA A 98 23.71 -7.48 13.29
CA ALA A 98 23.20 -6.64 14.37
C ALA A 98 21.90 -5.91 13.97
N GLU A 99 21.84 -5.32 12.78
CA GLU A 99 20.65 -4.64 12.26
C GLU A 99 19.49 -5.61 12.02
N VAL A 100 19.79 -6.84 11.57
CA VAL A 100 18.78 -7.90 11.43
C VAL A 100 18.21 -8.31 12.79
N VAL A 101 19.07 -8.50 13.80
CA VAL A 101 18.64 -8.86 15.16
C VAL A 101 17.77 -7.77 15.79
N GLU A 102 18.13 -6.50 15.64
CA GLU A 102 17.31 -5.40 16.15
C GLU A 102 15.95 -5.31 15.44
N ARG A 103 15.90 -5.52 14.11
CA ARG A 103 14.64 -5.57 13.36
C ARG A 103 13.73 -6.71 13.83
N VAL A 104 14.29 -7.89 14.12
CA VAL A 104 13.53 -9.05 14.63
C VAL A 104 13.02 -8.82 16.06
N LYS A 105 13.83 -8.20 16.94
CA LYS A 105 13.40 -7.83 18.30
C LYS A 105 12.28 -6.80 18.30
N GLY A 106 12.36 -5.79 17.42
CA GLY A 106 11.31 -4.78 17.26
C GLY A 106 9.99 -5.39 16.79
N HIS A 107 10.05 -6.37 15.89
CA HIS A 107 8.85 -7.08 15.41
C HIS A 107 8.20 -7.94 16.50
N ARG A 108 8.98 -8.66 17.30
CA ARG A 108 8.46 -9.42 18.46
C ARG A 108 7.79 -8.52 19.51
N ARG A 109 8.38 -7.37 19.81
CA ARG A 109 7.78 -6.40 20.76
C ARG A 109 6.47 -5.79 20.26
N ALA A 110 6.27 -5.70 18.94
CA ALA A 110 5.02 -5.22 18.37
C ALA A 110 3.89 -6.26 18.45
N THR A 111 4.21 -7.55 18.36
CA THR A 111 3.25 -8.66 18.54
C THR A 111 2.89 -8.93 20.00
N ASP A 112 3.70 -8.47 20.96
CA ASP A 112 3.41 -8.55 22.40
C ASP A 112 2.52 -7.41 22.92
N LYS A 113 2.11 -6.46 22.06
CA LYS A 113 1.08 -5.50 22.45
C LYS A 113 -0.27 -6.23 22.48
N PRO A 114 -1.00 -6.22 23.61
CA PRO A 114 -2.37 -6.73 23.62
C PRO A 114 -3.16 -5.98 22.55
N ALA A 115 -3.97 -6.73 21.78
CA ALA A 115 -4.87 -6.13 20.80
C ALA A 115 -5.65 -4.98 21.48
N PRO A 116 -5.82 -3.82 20.82
CA PRO A 116 -6.63 -2.75 21.40
C PRO A 116 -8.00 -3.33 21.74
N GLU A 117 -8.43 -3.18 23.00
CA GLU A 117 -9.78 -3.55 23.43
C GLU A 117 -10.78 -2.79 22.58
N VAL A 118 -11.28 -3.43 21.52
CA VAL A 118 -12.45 -2.97 20.81
C VAL A 118 -13.62 -3.17 21.76
N ARG A 119 -13.98 -2.12 22.51
CA ARG A 119 -15.28 -2.07 23.19
C ARG A 119 -16.36 -2.03 22.13
N VAL A 120 -16.80 -3.22 21.70
CA VAL A 120 -18.01 -3.38 20.91
C VAL A 120 -19.16 -2.98 21.82
N PRO A 121 -19.93 -1.91 21.53
CA PRO A 121 -21.16 -1.65 22.25
C PRO A 121 -22.06 -2.88 22.09
N ALA A 122 -22.44 -3.49 23.20
CA ALA A 122 -23.35 -4.62 23.25
C ALA A 122 -24.78 -4.17 22.89
N HIS A 123 -25.01 -3.86 21.62
CA HIS A 123 -26.34 -3.57 21.09
C HIS A 123 -26.59 -4.42 19.84
N GLY A 124 -27.57 -5.32 19.96
CA GLY A 124 -28.08 -6.09 18.82
C GLY A 124 -28.10 -7.60 19.03
N GLY A 125 -28.62 -8.07 20.16
CA GLY A 125 -29.03 -9.47 20.30
C GLY A 125 -30.10 -9.81 19.27
N ALA A 126 -29.70 -10.28 18.10
CA ALA A 126 -30.61 -10.85 17.11
C ALA A 126 -31.14 -12.18 17.67
N ARG A 127 -32.28 -12.12 18.38
CA ARG A 127 -33.07 -13.29 18.77
C ARG A 127 -33.45 -14.04 17.49
N ARG A 128 -32.75 -15.15 17.24
CA ARG A 128 -33.12 -16.14 16.22
C ARG A 128 -34.45 -16.78 16.67
N GLN A 129 -35.57 -16.29 16.14
CA GLN A 129 -36.87 -16.91 16.37
C GLN A 129 -36.84 -18.32 15.76
N GLN A 130 -36.80 -19.33 16.63
CA GLN A 130 -36.98 -20.71 16.23
C GLN A 130 -38.42 -20.86 15.76
N ARG A 131 -38.60 -21.16 14.46
CA ARG A 131 -39.91 -21.56 13.93
C ARG A 131 -40.27 -22.93 14.53
N PRO A 132 -41.51 -23.14 15.00
CA PRO A 132 -41.95 -24.44 15.45
C PRO A 132 -42.00 -25.41 14.25
N ARG A 133 -41.37 -26.58 14.39
CA ARG A 133 -41.56 -27.70 13.46
C ARG A 133 -43.00 -28.20 13.61
N ARG A 134 -43.77 -28.15 12.52
CA ARG A 134 -45.03 -28.90 12.43
C ARG A 134 -44.72 -30.40 12.47
N GLN A 135 -45.52 -31.11 13.26
CA GLN A 135 -45.60 -32.58 13.30
C GLN A 135 -46.17 -33.12 11.98
#